data_AF-A6BI42-F1
#
_entry.id   AF-A6BI42-F1
#
_cell.length_a   1.000
_cell.length_b   1.000
_cell.length_c   1.000
_cell.angle_alpha   90.00
_cell.angle_beta   90.00
_cell.angle_gamma   90.00
#
_symmetry.space_group_name_H-M   'P 1'
#
loop_
_entity.id
_entity.type
_entity.pdbx_description
1 polymer ?
#
loop_
_entity_poly.entity_id
_entity_poly.type
_entity_poly.pdbx_seq_one_letter_code
_entity_poly.pdbx_strand_id
1 'polypeptide(L)' 'MVGTKNQEIIRVPLSEVAGKLKYVDPKASIIKEAKTIGISFGDE' A
#
# COMPACT_ATOMS: atom_id res chain seq x y z
N MET A 1 11.42 -7.05 11.44
CA MET A 1 9.95 -7.24 11.26
C MET A 1 9.74 -8.33 10.22
N VAL A 2 8.58 -8.98 10.19
CA VAL A 2 8.21 -9.96 9.15
C VAL A 2 7.05 -9.36 8.34
N GLY A 3 7.08 -9.50 7.02
CA GLY A 3 6.03 -9.04 6.11
C GLY A 3 5.71 -10.08 5.04
N THR A 4 4.67 -9.84 4.25
CA THR A 4 4.31 -10.66 3.11
C THR A 4 4.52 -9.89 1.81
N LYS A 5 5.12 -10.53 0.80
CA LYS A 5 5.26 -9.96 -0.54
C LYS A 5 5.07 -11.09 -1.55
N ASN A 6 4.18 -10.90 -2.52
CA ASN A 6 3.87 -11.92 -3.53
C ASN A 6 3.53 -13.29 -2.91
N GLN A 7 2.78 -13.29 -1.81
CA GLN A 7 2.37 -14.49 -1.06
C GLN A 7 3.52 -15.22 -0.34
N GLU A 8 4.73 -14.66 -0.31
CA GLU A 8 5.87 -15.20 0.44
C GLU A 8 6.12 -14.41 1.73
N ILE A 9 6.58 -15.11 2.77
CA ILE A 9 7.00 -14.51 4.03
C ILE A 9 8.43 -14.01 3.91
N ILE A 10 8.64 -12.70 4.13
CA ILE A 10 9.95 -12.07 4.01
C ILE A 10 10.38 -11.38 5.31
N ARG A 11 11.70 -11.31 5.53
CA ARG A 11 12.30 -10.49 6.59
C ARG A 11 12.44 -9.07 6.08
N VAL A 12 11.97 -8.10 6.87
CA VAL A 12 12.05 -6.67 6.55
C VAL A 12 12.82 -5.93 7.66
N PRO A 13 13.87 -5.17 7.31
CA PRO A 13 14.60 -4.35 8.28
C PRO A 13 13.69 -3.35 9.00
N LEU A 14 13.88 -3.17 10.31
CA LEU A 14 13.07 -2.23 11.09
C LEU A 14 13.22 -0.78 10.62
N SER A 15 14.41 -0.40 10.17
CA SER A 15 14.72 0.92 9.60
C SER A 15 13.86 1.27 8.39
N GLU A 16 13.37 0.28 7.64
CA GLU A 16 12.56 0.50 6.44
C GLU A 16 11.09 0.78 6.75
N VAL A 17 10.60 0.38 7.94
CA VAL A 17 9.18 0.37 8.30
C VAL A 17 8.86 1.26 9.51
N ALA A 18 9.83 1.50 10.39
CA ALA A 18 9.61 2.28 11.60
C ALA A 18 9.25 3.74 11.26
N GLY A 19 8.14 4.24 11.82
CA GLY A 19 7.70 5.62 11.67
C GLY A 19 7.11 5.97 10.30
N LYS A 20 7.02 5.02 9.35
CA LYS A 20 6.40 5.27 8.04
C LYS A 20 4.91 4.94 8.07
N LEU A 21 4.13 5.82 7.45
CA LEU A 21 2.72 5.55 7.16
C LEU A 21 2.63 4.59 5.97
N LYS A 22 1.70 3.63 6.07
CA LYS A 22 1.43 2.67 5.01
C LYS A 22 0.50 3.32 3.99
N TYR A 23 0.89 3.25 2.72
CA TYR A 23 0.10 3.77 1.62
C TYR A 23 0.01 2.76 0.49
N VAL A 24 -1.03 2.91 -0.32
CA VAL A 24 -1.11 2.30 -1.65
C VAL A 24 -0.51 3.30 -2.64
N ASP A 25 0.16 2.81 -3.68
CA ASP A 25 0.63 3.67 -4.77
C ASP A 25 -0.60 4.33 -5.44
N PRO A 26 -0.72 5.67 -5.44
CA PRO A 26 -1.84 6.37 -6.06
C PRO A 26 -1.98 6.11 -7.57
N LYS A 27 -0.90 5.65 -8.23
CA LYS A 27 -0.88 5.33 -9.66
C LYS A 27 -1.23 3.88 -9.97
N ALA A 28 -1.47 3.03 -8.96
CA ALA A 28 -1.87 1.66 -9.18
C ALA A 28 -3.23 1.58 -9.89
N SER A 29 -3.40 0.63 -10.82
CA SER A 29 -4.63 0.47 -11.61
C SER A 29 -5.88 0.32 -10.73
N ILE A 30 -5.73 -0.38 -9.60
CA ILE A 30 -6.80 -0.60 -8.63
C ILE A 30 -7.36 0.71 -8.05
N ILE A 31 -6.55 1.77 -7.97
CA ILE A 31 -7.04 3.08 -7.49
C ILE A 31 -8.01 3.68 -8.51
N LYS A 32 -7.71 3.57 -9.81
CA LYS A 32 -8.59 4.03 -10.87
C LYS A 32 -9.90 3.24 -10.89
N GLU A 33 -9.82 1.93 -10.75
CA GLU A 33 -11.00 1.05 -10.67
C GLU A 33 -11.86 1.38 -9.43
N ALA A 34 -11.23 1.56 -8.27
CA ALA A 34 -11.89 1.97 -7.03
C ALA A 34 -12.63 3.31 -7.17
N LYS A 35 -11.99 4.33 -7.78
CA LYS A 35 -12.64 5.61 -8.06
C LYS A 35 -13.83 5.48 -9.03
N THR A 36 -13.71 4.59 -10.02
CA THR A 36 -14.78 4.35 -11.01
C THR A 36 -16.05 3.79 -10.36
N ILE A 37 -15.92 3.03 -9.27
CA ILE A 37 -17.05 2.50 -8.49
C ILE A 37 -17.47 3.42 -7.33
N GLY A 38 -16.94 4.65 -7.27
CA GLY A 38 -17.34 5.68 -6.30
C GLY A 38 -16.55 5.71 -4.99
N ILE A 39 -15.40 5.02 -4.88
CA ILE A 39 -14.53 5.12 -3.71
C ILE A 39 -13.73 6.42 -3.79
N SER A 40 -13.92 7.30 -2.80
CA SER A 40 -13.11 8.51 -2.60
C SER A 40 -11.93 8.23 -1.69
N PHE A 41 -10.74 8.72 -2.05
CA PHE A 41 -9.53 8.61 -1.23
C PHE A 41 -9.17 9.92 -0.52
N GLY A 42 -10.03 10.95 -0.60
CA GLY A 42 -9.77 12.26 -0.01
C GLY A 42 -8.57 12.96 -0.63
N ASP A 43 -8.19 12.55 -1.85
CA ASP A 43 -7.14 13.13 -2.66
C ASP A 43 -7.71 14.28 -3.52
N GLU A 44 -8.14 15.34 -2.82
CA GLU A 44 -8.33 16.73 -3.24
C GLU A 44 -8.55 17.61 -1.99
#